data_AF-A0A258ANX1-F1
#
_entry.id   AF-A0A258ANX1-F1
#
_cell.length_a   1.000
_cell.length_b   1.000
_cell.length_c   1.000
_cell.angle_alpha   90.00
_cell.angle_beta   90.00
_cell.angle_gamma   90.00
#
_symmetry.space_group_name_H-M   'P 1'
#
loop_
_entity.id
_entity.type
_entity.pdbx_description
1 polymer ?
#
loop_
_entity_poly.entity_id
_entity_poly.type
_entity_poly.pdbx_seq_one_letter_code
_entity_poly.pdbx_strand_id
1 'polypeptide(L)'
;MSDHAIANAKSWIADIVALAARLKSPDYSVADEARDEAWQMPLSVEVRDGWRAPSAPGEPIDADPEEFAILLTTGGPALRIYGHFGPGMRLEDIELQWQDWGTPWTYVVTTEEEDAAIRTFCECHNLGND
;
A
#
# COMPACT_ATOMS: atom_id res chain seq x y z
N MET A 1 -18.05 -3.21 -11.61
CA MET A 1 -17.64 -3.17 -10.20
C MET A 1 -18.91 -3.37 -9.37
N SER A 2 -18.95 -4.25 -8.38
CA SER A 2 -20.13 -4.28 -7.49
C SER A 2 -20.20 -2.94 -6.75
N ASP A 3 -21.40 -2.37 -6.59
CA ASP A 3 -21.57 -1.05 -5.94
C ASP A 3 -20.92 -1.01 -4.54
N HIS A 4 -20.90 -2.16 -3.86
CA HIS A 4 -20.26 -2.35 -2.56
C HIS A 4 -18.73 -2.22 -2.61
N ALA A 5 -18.06 -2.74 -3.65
CA ALA A 5 -16.61 -2.62 -3.80
C ALA A 5 -16.18 -1.18 -4.05
N ILE A 6 -16.93 -0.45 -4.90
CA ILE A 6 -16.70 0.98 -5.15
C ILE A 6 -16.87 1.76 -3.86
N ALA A 7 -17.96 1.53 -3.13
CA ALA A 7 -18.27 2.27 -1.91
C ALA A 7 -17.21 2.04 -0.82
N ASN A 8 -16.78 0.78 -0.63
CA ASN A 8 -15.71 0.44 0.31
C ASN A 8 -14.39 1.14 -0.07
N ALA A 9 -13.97 1.02 -1.33
CA ALA A 9 -12.74 1.65 -1.82
C ALA A 9 -12.77 3.19 -1.64
N LYS A 10 -13.88 3.84 -1.97
CA LYS A 10 -14.03 5.30 -1.81
C LYS A 10 -13.93 5.75 -0.36
N SER A 11 -14.50 4.99 0.58
CA SER A 11 -14.37 5.30 2.01
C SER A 11 -12.91 5.23 2.45
N TRP A 12 -12.23 4.13 2.12
CA TRP A 12 -10.82 3.96 2.45
C TRP A 12 -9.93 5.03 1.82
N ILE A 13 -10.18 5.41 0.56
CA ILE A 13 -9.45 6.51 -0.08
C ILE A 13 -9.64 7.81 0.72
N ALA A 14 -10.87 8.15 1.10
CA ALA A 14 -11.14 9.37 1.87
C ALA A 14 -10.42 9.37 3.22
N ASP A 15 -10.41 8.23 3.92
CA ASP A 15 -9.72 8.06 5.20
C ASP A 15 -8.19 8.18 5.02
N ILE A 16 -7.63 7.53 3.99
CA ILE A 16 -6.20 7.62 3.66
C ILE A 16 -5.79 9.06 3.29
N VAL A 17 -6.61 9.79 2.53
CA VAL A 17 -6.35 11.20 2.19
C VAL A 17 -6.34 12.08 3.45
N ALA A 18 -7.32 11.92 4.33
CA ALA A 18 -7.38 12.65 5.59
C ALA A 18 -6.18 12.34 6.50
N LEU A 19 -5.78 11.07 6.56
CA LEU A 19 -4.62 10.64 7.32
C LEU A 19 -3.32 11.18 6.74
N ALA A 20 -3.14 11.14 5.43
CA ALA A 20 -1.94 11.65 4.75
C ALA A 20 -1.75 13.16 5.00
N ALA A 21 -2.84 13.93 5.07
CA ALA A 21 -2.77 15.34 5.46
C ALA A 21 -2.26 15.52 6.90
N ARG A 22 -2.70 14.67 7.84
CA ARG A 22 -2.24 14.69 9.24
C ARG A 22 -0.80 14.22 9.39
N LEU A 23 -0.37 13.20 8.65
CA LEU A 23 1.02 12.73 8.59
C LEU A 23 2.01 13.83 8.16
N LYS A 24 1.56 14.74 7.29
CA LYS A 24 2.33 15.89 6.79
C LYS A 24 2.21 17.13 7.69
N SER A 25 1.52 17.04 8.82
CA SER A 25 1.37 18.16 9.76
C SER A 25 2.74 18.64 10.28
N PRO A 26 2.99 19.96 10.35
CA PRO A 26 4.17 20.50 11.03
C PRO A 26 4.09 20.35 12.55
N ASP A 27 2.90 20.10 13.10
CA ASP A 27 2.74 19.73 14.50
C ASP A 27 3.13 18.26 14.68
N TYR A 28 4.25 18.05 15.39
CA TYR A 28 4.78 16.72 15.65
C TYR A 28 3.75 15.82 16.32
N SER A 29 2.97 16.32 17.28
CA SER A 29 1.99 15.50 18.01
C SER A 29 0.88 14.97 17.09
N VAL A 30 0.37 15.82 16.19
CA VAL A 30 -0.63 15.44 15.19
C VAL A 30 -0.06 14.42 14.20
N ALA A 31 1.19 14.62 13.76
CA ALA A 31 1.85 13.69 12.86
C ALA A 31 2.15 12.34 13.53
N ASP A 32 2.53 12.34 14.81
CA ASP A 32 2.80 11.13 15.60
C ASP A 32 1.54 10.31 15.83
N GLU A 33 0.43 10.95 16.24
CA GLU A 33 -0.88 10.31 16.36
C GLU A 33 -1.36 9.71 15.03
N ALA A 34 -1.13 10.41 13.92
CA ALA A 34 -1.48 9.92 12.60
C ALA A 34 -0.62 8.72 12.16
N ARG A 35 0.65 8.66 12.57
CA ARG A 35 1.49 7.47 12.36
C ARG A 35 0.92 6.29 13.11
N ASP A 36 0.63 6.44 14.40
CA ASP A 36 0.06 5.36 15.22
C ASP A 36 -1.25 4.81 14.62
N GLU A 37 -2.11 5.71 14.14
CA GLU A 37 -3.34 5.34 13.43
C GLU A 37 -3.04 4.58 12.13
N ALA A 38 -2.13 5.08 11.30
CA ALA A 38 -1.72 4.40 10.07
C ALA A 38 -1.23 2.97 10.35
N TRP A 39 -0.38 2.79 11.36
CA TRP A 39 0.16 1.48 11.77
C TRP A 39 -0.92 0.46 12.17
N GLN A 40 -2.10 0.91 12.60
CA GLN A 40 -3.22 0.05 13.01
C GLN A 40 -4.25 -0.20 11.91
N MET A 41 -4.20 0.54 10.80
CA MET A 41 -5.19 0.45 9.72
C MET A 41 -5.11 -0.87 8.93
N PRO A 42 -3.92 -1.36 8.51
CA PRO A 42 -3.84 -2.60 7.75
C PRO A 42 -4.14 -3.86 8.56
N LEU A 43 -4.69 -4.85 7.87
CA LEU A 43 -4.75 -6.24 8.35
C LEU A 43 -3.42 -6.98 8.14
N SER A 44 -2.69 -6.67 7.07
CA SER A 44 -1.33 -7.15 6.83
C SER A 44 -0.52 -6.15 6.01
N VAL A 45 0.79 -6.16 6.23
CA VAL A 45 1.80 -5.52 5.38
C VAL A 45 2.79 -6.61 5.01
N GLU A 46 2.91 -6.90 3.72
CA GLU A 46 3.66 -8.04 3.22
C GLU A 46 4.57 -7.60 2.07
N VAL A 47 5.77 -8.16 2.02
CA VAL A 47 6.70 -7.99 0.91
C VAL A 47 6.98 -9.35 0.30
N ARG A 48 7.20 -9.37 -1.01
CA ARG A 48 7.47 -10.59 -1.75
C ARG A 48 8.64 -10.36 -2.70
N ASP A 49 9.50 -11.36 -2.77
CA ASP A 49 10.54 -11.45 -3.78
C ASP A 49 10.14 -12.43 -4.89
N GLY A 50 10.77 -12.26 -6.04
CA GLY A 50 10.63 -13.09 -7.23
C GLY A 50 11.26 -14.47 -7.08
N TRP A 51 11.23 -15.21 -8.19
CA TRP A 51 11.91 -16.49 -8.27
C TRP A 51 13.41 -16.25 -8.45
N ARG A 52 14.22 -16.79 -7.54
CA ARG A 52 15.68 -16.73 -7.63
C ARG A 52 16.34 -18.10 -7.71
N ALA A 53 17.52 -18.17 -8.30
CA ALA A 53 18.32 -19.39 -8.32
C ALA A 53 19.01 -19.58 -6.95
N PRO A 54 19.02 -20.79 -6.35
CA PRO A 54 19.61 -21.01 -5.02
C PRO A 54 21.11 -20.71 -4.89
N SER A 55 21.83 -20.56 -6.01
CA SER A 55 23.29 -20.37 -6.04
C SER A 55 23.75 -19.66 -7.32
N ALA A 56 23.06 -18.58 -7.70
CA ALA A 56 23.58 -17.67 -8.72
C ALA A 56 24.84 -16.97 -8.17
N PRO A 57 26.00 -17.08 -8.85
CA PRO A 57 27.20 -16.36 -8.45
C PRO A 57 26.94 -14.84 -8.46
N GLY A 58 27.06 -14.19 -7.31
CA GLY A 58 26.91 -12.74 -7.18
C GLY A 58 25.54 -12.27 -6.72
N GLU A 59 24.56 -13.16 -6.53
CA GLU A 59 23.28 -12.79 -5.91
C GLU A 59 23.33 -12.96 -4.37
N PRO A 60 22.93 -11.94 -3.60
CA PRO A 60 22.76 -12.08 -2.16
C PRO A 60 21.72 -13.15 -1.82
N ILE A 61 21.98 -13.93 -0.76
CA ILE A 61 20.96 -14.82 -0.17
C ILE A 61 19.78 -14.00 0.39
N ASP A 62 19.99 -12.72 0.68
CA ASP A 62 19.00 -11.77 1.18
C ASP A 62 18.84 -10.63 0.16
N ALA A 63 18.18 -10.91 -0.96
CA ALA A 63 17.84 -9.88 -1.95
C ALA A 63 16.71 -8.96 -1.44
N ASP A 64 16.73 -7.71 -1.90
CA ASP A 64 15.65 -6.76 -1.67
C ASP A 64 14.33 -7.29 -2.28
N PRO A 65 13.17 -7.04 -1.64
CA PRO A 65 11.89 -7.45 -2.19
C PRO A 65 11.57 -6.74 -3.51
N GLU A 66 10.81 -7.40 -4.38
CA GLU A 66 10.38 -6.85 -5.67
C GLU A 66 8.99 -6.19 -5.58
N GLU A 67 8.13 -6.69 -4.69
CA GLU A 67 6.73 -6.30 -4.59
C GLU A 67 6.28 -6.15 -3.13
N PHE A 68 5.24 -5.35 -2.91
CA PHE A 68 4.56 -5.24 -1.62
C PHE A 68 3.04 -5.30 -1.74
N ALA A 69 2.38 -5.67 -0.64
CA ALA A 69 0.95 -5.58 -0.48
C ALA A 69 0.58 -5.10 0.93
N ILE A 70 -0.38 -4.17 1.01
CA ILE A 70 -1.02 -3.76 2.26
C ILE A 70 -2.49 -4.15 2.18
N LEU A 71 -2.92 -5.13 2.97
CA LEU A 71 -4.31 -5.58 3.00
C LEU A 71 -5.13 -4.71 3.96
N LEU A 72 -6.19 -4.08 3.46
CA LEU A 72 -7.03 -3.16 4.24
C LEU A 72 -8.34 -3.80 4.70
N THR A 73 -8.96 -4.60 3.83
CA THR A 73 -10.20 -5.33 4.15
C THR A 73 -10.20 -6.72 3.54
N THR A 74 -10.97 -7.63 4.15
CA THR A 74 -11.19 -9.00 3.69
C THR A 74 -12.69 -9.31 3.58
N GLY A 75 -13.03 -10.39 2.86
CA GLY A 75 -14.41 -10.71 2.50
C GLY A 75 -14.91 -9.83 1.35
N GLY A 76 -15.77 -10.34 0.47
CA GLY A 76 -16.21 -9.59 -0.72
C GLY A 76 -16.95 -8.31 -0.35
N PRO A 77 -16.38 -7.09 -0.54
CA PRO A 77 -15.17 -6.79 -1.31
C PRO A 77 -13.89 -6.56 -0.48
N ALA A 78 -12.85 -7.34 -0.78
CA ALA A 78 -11.52 -7.18 -0.21
C ALA A 78 -10.80 -6.00 -0.88
N LEU A 79 -9.93 -5.32 -0.13
CA LEU A 79 -9.20 -4.15 -0.60
C LEU A 79 -7.74 -4.24 -0.18
N ARG A 80 -6.83 -3.95 -1.09
CA ARG A 80 -5.39 -3.86 -0.83
C ARG A 80 -4.76 -2.70 -1.57
N ILE A 81 -3.63 -2.23 -1.07
CA ILE A 81 -2.66 -1.47 -1.87
C ILE A 81 -1.59 -2.46 -2.34
N TYR A 82 -1.19 -2.39 -3.60
CA TYR A 82 -0.16 -3.23 -4.19
C TYR A 82 0.81 -2.36 -5.00
N GLY A 83 2.08 -2.73 -5.04
CA GLY A 83 3.06 -2.03 -5.86
C GLY A 83 4.40 -2.75 -5.88
N HIS A 84 5.36 -2.12 -6.53
CA HIS A 84 6.70 -2.65 -6.76
C HIS A 84 7.77 -1.80 -6.07
N PHE A 85 8.91 -2.42 -5.80
CA PHE A 85 10.12 -1.72 -5.42
C PHE A 85 11.01 -1.54 -6.65
N GLY A 86 11.31 -0.29 -6.97
CA GLY A 86 12.33 0.10 -7.94
C GLY A 86 13.72 0.21 -7.32
N PRO A 87 14.71 0.70 -8.09
CA PRO A 87 16.07 0.91 -7.60
C PRO A 87 16.11 1.75 -6.32
N GLY A 88 16.86 1.28 -5.31
CA GLY A 88 17.00 1.98 -4.03
C GLY A 88 15.78 1.85 -3.12
N MET A 89 14.94 0.81 -3.30
CA MET A 89 13.68 0.61 -2.56
C MET A 89 12.63 1.68 -2.85
N ARG A 90 12.73 2.44 -3.94
CA ARG A 90 11.71 3.43 -4.28
C ARG A 90 10.39 2.74 -4.62
N LEU A 91 9.27 3.24 -4.10
CA LEU A 91 7.95 2.67 -4.44
C LEU A 91 7.52 3.08 -5.86
N GLU A 92 7.18 2.09 -6.68
CA GLU A 92 6.73 2.24 -8.07
C GLU A 92 5.41 1.50 -8.29
N ASP A 93 4.63 1.95 -9.28
CA ASP A 93 3.36 1.33 -9.69
C ASP A 93 2.41 1.01 -8.52
N ILE A 94 2.22 2.00 -7.62
CA ILE A 94 1.36 1.86 -6.44
C ILE A 94 -0.10 1.97 -6.86
N GLU A 95 -0.89 0.95 -6.56
CA GLU A 95 -2.27 0.85 -6.98
C GLU A 95 -3.16 0.39 -5.83
N LEU A 96 -4.30 1.05 -5.67
CA LEU A 96 -5.39 0.51 -4.86
C LEU A 96 -6.16 -0.52 -5.69
N GLN A 97 -6.34 -1.72 -5.14
CA GLN A 97 -7.00 -2.83 -5.81
C GLN A 97 -8.12 -3.40 -4.94
N TRP A 98 -9.23 -3.75 -5.58
CA TRP A 98 -10.32 -4.48 -4.95
C TRP A 98 -10.45 -5.89 -5.54
N GLN A 99 -11.05 -6.79 -4.77
CA GLN A 99 -11.39 -8.13 -5.21
C GLN A 99 -12.70 -8.58 -4.57
N ASP A 100 -13.53 -9.26 -5.35
CA ASP A 100 -14.68 -10.02 -4.86
C ASP A 100 -14.50 -11.52 -5.19
N TRP A 101 -15.32 -12.39 -4.59
CA TRP A 101 -15.21 -13.82 -4.78
C TRP A 101 -15.27 -14.23 -6.25
N GLY A 102 -14.25 -14.97 -6.70
CA GLY A 102 -14.15 -15.44 -8.07
C GLY A 102 -13.69 -14.38 -9.08
N THR A 103 -13.30 -13.19 -8.63
CA THR A 103 -12.75 -12.13 -9.50
C THR A 103 -11.24 -11.97 -9.29
N PRO A 104 -10.47 -11.55 -10.30
CA PRO A 104 -9.10 -11.11 -10.10
C PRO A 104 -9.07 -9.78 -9.35
N TRP A 105 -7.93 -9.49 -8.72
CA TRP A 105 -7.66 -8.13 -8.22
C TRP A 105 -7.78 -7.13 -9.36
N THR A 106 -8.52 -6.06 -9.12
CA THR A 106 -8.86 -5.04 -10.11
C THR A 106 -8.56 -3.67 -9.56
N TYR A 107 -7.94 -2.82 -10.39
CA TYR A 107 -7.57 -1.46 -10.01
C TYR A 107 -8.79 -0.59 -9.68
N VAL A 108 -8.65 0.24 -8.67
CA VAL A 108 -9.54 1.36 -8.37
C VAL A 108 -9.00 2.58 -9.08
N VAL A 109 -9.86 3.32 -9.78
CA VAL A 109 -9.45 4.58 -10.41
C VAL A 109 -9.30 5.65 -9.34
N THR A 110 -8.11 6.23 -9.28
CA THR A 110 -7.71 7.29 -8.35
C THR A 110 -7.32 8.55 -9.12
N THR A 111 -7.33 9.68 -8.41
CA THR A 111 -6.79 10.96 -8.84
C THR A 111 -5.34 11.12 -8.40
N GLU A 112 -4.61 12.09 -8.95
CA GLU A 112 -3.22 12.35 -8.57
C GLU A 112 -3.06 12.68 -7.07
N GLU A 113 -4.06 13.34 -6.47
CA GLU A 113 -4.07 13.65 -5.03
C GLU A 113 -4.21 12.37 -4.19
N GLU A 114 -5.10 11.47 -4.61
CA GLU A 114 -5.32 10.19 -3.96
C GLU A 114 -4.09 9.28 -4.10
N ASP A 115 -3.45 9.23 -5.27
CA ASP A 115 -2.20 8.50 -5.50
C ASP A 115 -1.07 9.02 -4.58
N ALA A 116 -0.95 10.33 -4.44
CA ALA A 116 0.04 10.93 -3.55
C ALA A 116 -0.24 10.62 -2.06
N ALA A 117 -1.51 10.55 -1.66
CA ALA A 117 -1.90 10.16 -0.32
C ALA A 117 -1.63 8.67 -0.04
N ILE A 118 -1.97 7.79 -0.98
CA ILE A 118 -1.69 6.35 -0.89
C ILE A 118 -0.18 6.10 -0.79
N ARG A 119 0.64 6.82 -1.56
CA ARG A 119 2.11 6.76 -1.44
C ARG A 119 2.59 7.12 -0.04
N THR A 120 2.16 8.28 0.49
CA THR A 120 2.52 8.71 1.85
C THR A 120 2.10 7.68 2.91
N PHE A 121 0.94 7.06 2.73
CA PHE A 121 0.48 5.98 3.60
C PHE A 121 1.42 4.77 3.54
N CYS A 122 1.86 4.35 2.35
CA CYS A 122 2.82 3.25 2.19
C CYS A 122 4.16 3.54 2.86
N GLU A 123 4.70 4.74 2.65
CA GLU A 123 5.98 5.18 3.25
C GLU A 123 5.93 5.15 4.79
N CYS A 124 4.76 5.45 5.38
CA CYS A 124 4.54 5.37 6.83
C CYS A 124 4.71 3.94 7.41
N HIS A 125 4.59 2.91 6.57
CA HIS A 125 4.78 1.50 6.94
C HIS A 125 6.21 1.01 6.73
N ASN A 126 7.19 1.92 6.66
CA ASN A 126 8.59 1.62 6.34
C ASN A 126 8.75 0.92 4.97
N LEU A 127 7.82 1.15 4.05
CA LEU A 127 7.96 0.71 2.67
C LEU A 127 8.67 1.80 1.88
N GLY A 128 9.83 1.41 1.36
CA GLY A 128 10.69 2.26 0.55
C GLY A 128 11.52 3.28 1.32
N ASN A 129 12.58 3.75 0.67
CA ASN A 129 13.46 4.81 1.17
C ASN A 129 13.55 5.90 0.08
N ASP A 130 13.35 7.15 0.47
CA ASP A 130 13.61 8.33 -0.36
C ASP A 130 15.11 8.68 -0.40
#